data_AF-A0A1W9JUG2-F1
#
_entry.id   AF-A0A1W9JUG2-F1
#
_cell.length_a   1.000
_cell.length_b   1.000
_cell.length_c   1.000
_cell.angle_alpha   90.00
_cell.angle_beta   90.00
_cell.angle_gamma   90.00
#
_symmetry.space_group_name_H-M   'P 1'
#
loop_
_entity.id
_entity.type
_entity.pdbx_description
1 polymer ?
#
loop_
_entity_poly.entity_id
_entity_poly.type
_entity_poly.pdbx_seq_one_letter_code
_entity_poly.pdbx_strand_id
1 'polypeptide(L)'
;MLPRFVAVLFEVAAIPQGLKPSLGTMSTYAADGIGLAQVQAARGLLIHRLALSQGRVYDYRIVAPTEWNFHPDGVLAQGLKSLQADDADGLRQRAEWLINAVDPCVQYRLVLTPEN
;
A
#
# COMPACT_ATOMS: atom_id res chain seq x y z
N MET A 1 -13.05 7.70 -5.97
CA MET A 1 -13.30 6.68 -4.92
C MET A 1 -13.83 5.36 -5.47
N LEU A 2 -14.96 5.34 -6.18
CA LEU A 2 -15.45 4.17 -6.92
C LEU A 2 -14.39 3.45 -7.80
N PRO A 3 -13.46 4.15 -8.49
CA PRO A 3 -12.49 3.48 -9.35
C PRO A 3 -11.56 2.50 -8.62
N ARG A 4 -11.19 2.77 -7.35
CA ARG A 4 -10.29 1.90 -6.60
C ARG A 4 -10.98 0.60 -6.20
N PHE A 5 -12.21 0.67 -5.69
CA PHE A 5 -13.00 -0.52 -5.38
C PHE A 5 -13.26 -1.37 -6.62
N VAL A 6 -13.61 -0.72 -7.74
CA VAL A 6 -13.81 -1.41 -9.02
C VAL A 6 -12.51 -2.08 -9.49
N ALA A 7 -11.37 -1.39 -9.40
CA ALA A 7 -10.08 -1.97 -9.74
C ALA A 7 -9.72 -3.20 -8.89
N VAL A 8 -9.97 -3.16 -7.57
CA VAL A 8 -9.76 -4.32 -6.69
C VAL A 8 -10.64 -5.49 -7.10
N LEU A 9 -11.92 -5.25 -7.43
CA LEU A 9 -12.82 -6.31 -7.88
C LEU A 9 -12.34 -6.95 -9.18
N PHE A 10 -11.86 -6.16 -10.14
CA PHE A 10 -11.26 -6.68 -11.37
C PHE A 10 -9.99 -7.49 -11.10
N GLU A 11 -9.13 -7.00 -10.21
CA GLU A 11 -7.90 -7.70 -9.81
C GLU A 11 -8.23 -9.06 -9.19
N VAL A 12 -9.16 -9.10 -8.22
CA VAL A 12 -9.61 -10.34 -7.58
C VAL A 12 -10.23 -11.31 -8.58
N ALA A 13 -11.06 -10.82 -9.50
CA ALA A 13 -11.66 -11.64 -10.54
C ALA A 13 -10.63 -12.24 -11.51
N ALA A 14 -9.48 -11.58 -11.70
CA ALA A 14 -8.41 -12.05 -12.56
C ALA A 14 -7.47 -13.08 -11.89
N ILE A 15 -7.35 -13.09 -10.55
CA ILE A 15 -6.44 -13.97 -9.80
C ILE A 15 -6.59 -15.46 -10.19
N PRO A 16 -7.79 -16.06 -10.30
CA PRO A 16 -7.93 -17.47 -10.64
C PRO A 16 -7.33 -17.83 -12.01
N GLN A 17 -7.34 -16.89 -12.96
CA GLN A 17 -6.81 -17.11 -14.31
C GLN A 17 -5.27 -17.08 -14.35
N GLY A 18 -4.64 -16.43 -13.37
CA GLY A 18 -3.19 -16.28 -13.26
C GLY A 18 -2.52 -17.31 -12.36
N LEU A 19 -3.29 -18.15 -11.66
CA LEU A 19 -2.75 -19.16 -10.75
C LEU A 19 -2.00 -20.24 -11.52
N LYS A 20 -0.67 -20.10 -11.59
CA LYS A 20 0.24 -21.13 -12.08
C LYS A 20 1.07 -21.63 -10.91
N PRO A 21 1.25 -22.95 -10.74
CA PRO A 21 2.21 -23.45 -9.78
C PRO A 21 3.61 -22.94 -10.17
N SER A 22 4.16 -22.03 -9.36
CA SER A 22 5.54 -21.58 -9.52
C SER A 22 6.43 -22.40 -8.60
N LEU A 23 7.35 -23.16 -9.18
CA LEU A 23 8.50 -23.68 -8.43
C LEU A 23 9.46 -22.51 -8.21
N GLY A 24 9.56 -22.04 -6.97
CA GLY A 24 10.54 -21.02 -6.61
C GLY A 24 11.94 -21.56 -6.89
N THR A 25 12.65 -20.93 -7.83
CA THR A 25 14.07 -21.24 -8.03
C THR A 25 14.86 -20.50 -6.97
N MET A 26 15.38 -21.23 -5.98
CA MET A 26 16.32 -20.64 -5.02
C MET A 26 17.68 -20.53 -5.68
N SER A 27 18.11 -19.30 -5.96
CA SER A 27 19.49 -18.99 -6.31
C SER A 27 20.19 -18.37 -5.11
N THR A 28 21.39 -18.85 -4.79
CA THR A 28 22.23 -18.25 -3.76
C THR A 28 23.09 -17.16 -4.40
N TYR A 29 22.87 -15.92 -3.99
CA TYR A 29 23.69 -14.79 -4.43
C TYR A 29 24.80 -14.57 -3.40
N ALA A 30 26.02 -14.96 -3.75
CA ALA A 30 27.22 -14.78 -2.92
C ALA A 30 28.00 -13.49 -3.27
N ALA A 31 27.48 -12.67 -4.17
CA ALA A 31 28.13 -11.43 -4.59
C ALA A 31 27.78 -10.28 -3.65
N ASP A 32 28.81 -9.58 -3.18
CA ASP A 32 28.68 -8.30 -2.51
C ASP A 32 27.98 -7.28 -3.44
N GLY A 33 27.12 -6.43 -2.88
CA GLY A 33 26.43 -5.40 -3.66
C GLY A 33 25.06 -4.99 -3.12
N ILE A 34 24.33 -4.23 -3.92
CA ILE A 34 22.97 -3.75 -3.61
C ILE A 34 21.95 -4.53 -4.45
N GLY A 35 20.98 -5.15 -3.78
CA GLY A 35 19.81 -5.76 -4.40
C GLY A 35 18.58 -4.87 -4.27
N LEU A 36 17.77 -4.81 -5.34
CA LEU A 36 16.46 -4.17 -5.34
C LEU A 36 15.42 -5.18 -5.84
N ALA A 37 14.40 -5.44 -5.05
CA ALA A 37 13.25 -6.25 -5.43
C ALA A 37 11.98 -5.39 -5.38
N GLN A 38 11.14 -5.56 -6.40
CA GLN A 38 9.89 -4.84 -6.55
C GLN A 38 8.80 -5.86 -6.87
N VAL A 39 7.71 -5.83 -6.12
CA VAL A 39 6.59 -6.76 -6.30
C VAL A 39 5.27 -6.01 -6.15
N GLN A 40 4.31 -6.32 -7.01
CA GLN A 40 2.94 -5.86 -6.84
C GLN A 40 2.29 -6.68 -5.73
N ALA A 41 2.08 -6.08 -4.56
CA ALA A 41 1.31 -6.65 -3.47
C ALA A 41 -0.15 -6.17 -3.58
N ALA A 42 -1.06 -6.79 -2.83
CA ALA A 42 -2.50 -6.50 -2.89
C ALA A 42 -2.87 -5.01 -2.66
N ARG A 43 -2.00 -4.26 -1.95
CA ARG A 43 -2.22 -2.84 -1.62
C ARG A 43 -1.37 -1.87 -2.45
N GLY A 44 -0.60 -2.38 -3.40
CA GLY A 44 0.30 -1.61 -4.26
C GLY A 44 1.73 -2.15 -4.28
N LEU A 45 2.65 -1.34 -4.80
CA LEU A 45 4.05 -1.70 -5.00
C LEU A 45 4.79 -1.82 -3.65
N LEU A 46 5.37 -3.00 -3.40
CA LEU A 46 6.27 -3.27 -2.29
C LEU A 46 7.71 -3.31 -2.81
N ILE A 47 8.59 -2.52 -2.19
CA ILE A 47 9.99 -2.39 -2.58
C ILE A 47 10.89 -2.86 -1.45
N HIS A 48 11.84 -3.73 -1.76
CA HIS A 48 12.90 -4.14 -0.85
C HIS A 48 14.25 -3.73 -1.43
N ARG A 49 15.06 -3.03 -0.64
CA ARG A 49 16.45 -2.74 -0.97
C ARG A 49 17.34 -3.36 0.10
N LEU A 50 18.32 -4.14 -0.31
CA LEU A 50 19.28 -4.76 0.59
C LEU A 50 20.71 -4.49 0.12
N ALA A 51 21.65 -4.34 1.06
CA ALA A 51 23.08 -4.34 0.78
C ALA A 51 23.71 -5.58 1.41
N LEU A 52 24.38 -6.38 0.58
CA LEU A 52 25.13 -7.57 0.99
C LEU A 52 26.61 -7.28 0.95
N SER A 53 27.33 -7.75 1.96
CA SER A 53 28.78 -7.92 1.89
C SER A 53 29.19 -9.16 2.67
N GLN A 54 30.22 -9.89 2.25
CA GLN A 54 30.73 -11.07 2.97
C GLN A 54 29.64 -12.07 3.41
N GLY A 55 28.62 -12.27 2.57
CA GLY A 55 27.48 -13.15 2.84
C GLY A 55 26.53 -12.67 3.95
N ARG A 56 26.58 -11.40 4.36
CA ARG A 56 25.74 -10.79 5.39
C ARG A 56 25.00 -9.57 4.86
N VAL A 57 23.80 -9.32 5.38
CA VAL A 57 23.02 -8.10 5.11
C VAL A 57 23.55 -6.98 6.01
N TYR A 58 24.10 -5.93 5.40
CA TYR A 58 24.62 -4.75 6.11
C TYR A 58 23.60 -3.60 6.19
N ASP A 59 22.65 -3.56 5.27
CA ASP A 59 21.61 -2.54 5.21
C ASP A 59 20.36 -3.15 4.57
N TYR A 60 19.20 -2.86 5.13
CA TYR A 60 17.92 -3.36 4.61
C TYR A 60 16.86 -2.28 4.79
N ARG A 61 16.29 -1.84 3.67
CA ARG A 61 15.20 -0.88 3.62
C ARG A 61 14.02 -1.49 2.91
N ILE A 62 12.84 -1.27 3.46
CA ILE A 62 11.57 -1.63 2.86
C ILE A 62 10.85 -0.32 2.57
N VAL A 63 10.18 -0.25 1.43
CA VAL A 63 9.12 0.72 1.25
C VAL A 63 7.82 -0.03 0.99
N ALA A 64 6.95 -0.05 2.00
CA ALA A 64 5.69 -0.73 1.97
C ALA A 64 4.62 0.12 1.27
N PRO A 65 3.61 -0.50 0.61
CA PRO A 65 2.54 0.24 -0.04
C PRO A 65 1.81 1.20 0.91
N THR A 66 1.66 0.79 2.18
CA THR A 66 1.03 1.61 3.21
C THR A 66 1.84 2.83 3.59
N GLU A 67 3.17 2.83 3.47
CA GLU A 67 3.99 4.00 3.78
C GLU A 67 3.74 5.13 2.78
N TRP A 68 3.63 4.84 1.48
CA TRP A 68 3.27 5.85 0.47
C TRP A 68 1.82 6.29 0.59
N ASN A 69 0.92 5.33 0.81
CA ASN A 69 -0.51 5.61 0.85
C ASN A 69 -0.90 6.49 2.04
N PHE A 70 -0.27 6.28 3.20
CA PHE A 70 -0.51 7.00 4.46
C PHE A 70 0.54 8.06 4.78
N HIS A 71 1.45 8.36 3.84
CA HIS A 71 2.38 9.47 3.98
C HIS A 71 1.60 10.78 4.27
N PRO A 72 2.12 11.71 5.09
CA PRO A 72 1.46 13.00 5.37
C PRO A 72 1.12 13.82 4.12
N ASP A 73 1.92 13.65 3.07
CA ASP A 73 1.70 14.22 1.73
C ASP A 73 1.21 13.19 0.70
N GLY A 74 0.80 12.01 1.17
CA GLY A 74 0.35 10.88 0.34
C GLY A 74 -1.12 10.97 -0.08
N VAL A 75 -1.56 9.96 -0.82
CA VAL A 75 -2.88 9.93 -1.46
C VAL A 75 -4.04 10.03 -0.47
N LEU A 76 -3.93 9.38 0.70
CA LEU A 76 -4.99 9.45 1.69
C LEU A 76 -5.12 10.85 2.28
N ALA A 77 -4.00 11.46 2.69
CA ALA A 77 -3.99 12.78 3.28
C ALA A 77 -4.49 13.84 2.30
N GLN A 78 -4.04 13.79 1.04
CA GLN A 78 -4.53 14.68 -0.02
C GLN A 78 -6.02 14.46 -0.30
N GLY A 79 -6.46 13.21 -0.37
CA GLY A 79 -7.86 12.85 -0.57
C GLY A 79 -8.75 13.39 0.55
N LEU A 80 -8.36 13.21 1.81
CA LEU A 80 -9.12 13.69 2.97
C LEU A 80 -9.23 15.23 2.97
N LYS A 81 -8.14 15.93 2.65
CA LYS A 81 -8.12 17.41 2.51
C LYS A 81 -9.07 17.92 1.41
N SER A 82 -9.37 17.09 0.42
CA SER A 82 -10.25 17.46 -0.71
C SER A 82 -11.73 17.11 -0.48
N LEU A 83 -12.07 16.43 0.62
CA LEU A 83 -13.46 16.04 0.89
C LEU A 83 -14.31 17.25 1.26
N GLN A 84 -15.52 17.28 0.71
CA GLN A 84 -16.58 18.21 1.07
C GLN A 84 -17.85 17.40 1.35
N ALA A 85 -18.69 17.87 2.27
CA ALA A 85 -20.02 17.32 2.54
C ALA A 85 -20.90 18.40 3.18
N ASP A 86 -22.22 18.21 3.10
CA ASP A 86 -23.20 19.18 3.60
C ASP A 86 -23.31 19.17 5.13
N ASP A 87 -22.94 18.04 5.76
CA ASP A 87 -22.93 17.87 7.21
C ASP A 87 -21.75 16.99 7.69
N ALA A 88 -21.57 16.94 9.01
CA ALA A 88 -20.48 16.21 9.64
C ALA A 88 -20.58 14.69 9.46
N ASP A 89 -21.80 14.14 9.39
CA ASP A 89 -22.00 12.70 9.25
C ASP A 89 -21.69 12.23 7.82
N GLY A 90 -22.09 13.00 6.82
CA GLY A 90 -21.71 12.82 5.42
C GLY A 90 -20.21 12.97 5.22
N LEU A 91 -19.56 13.92 5.91
CA LEU A 91 -18.10 14.07 5.87
C LEU A 91 -17.42 12.84 6.47
N ARG A 92 -17.88 12.36 7.65
CA ARG A 92 -17.38 11.15 8.30
C ARG A 92 -17.49 9.95 7.37
N GLN A 93 -18.67 9.71 6.81
CA GLN A 93 -18.92 8.58 5.92
C GLN A 93 -18.00 8.60 4.69
N ARG A 94 -17.84 9.76 4.04
CA ARG A 94 -16.96 9.90 2.87
C ARG A 94 -15.49 9.68 3.23
N ALA A 95 -15.07 10.16 4.40
CA ALA A 95 -13.72 9.93 4.92
C ALA A 95 -13.47 8.45 5.20
N GLU A 96 -14.41 7.76 5.85
CA GLU A 96 -14.33 6.31 6.10
C GLU A 96 -14.26 5.52 4.79
N TRP A 97 -15.09 5.84 3.80
CA TRP A 97 -15.00 5.19 2.48
C TRP A 97 -13.65 5.41 1.82
N LEU A 98 -13.06 6.59 1.98
CA LEU A 98 -11.73 6.88 1.46
C LEU A 98 -10.64 6.10 2.17
N ILE A 99 -10.66 6.07 3.50
CA ILE A 99 -9.71 5.27 4.28
C ILE A 99 -9.84 3.80 3.87
N ASN A 100 -11.07 3.26 3.81
CA ASN A 100 -11.30 1.85 3.45
C ASN A 100 -10.92 1.54 1.99
N ALA A 101 -11.05 2.49 1.05
CA ALA A 101 -10.60 2.29 -0.32
C ALA A 101 -9.07 2.16 -0.44
N VAL A 102 -8.33 2.77 0.47
CA VAL A 102 -6.87 2.68 0.56
C VAL A 102 -6.42 1.37 1.24
N ASP A 103 -7.34 0.68 1.93
CA ASP A 103 -7.12 -0.62 2.61
C ASP A 103 -6.01 -0.56 3.68
N PRO A 104 -6.23 0.14 4.82
CA PRO A 104 -5.26 0.15 5.92
C PRO A 104 -4.98 -1.26 6.42
N CYS A 105 -3.70 -1.57 6.63
CA CYS A 105 -3.29 -2.87 7.15
C CYS A 105 -3.26 -2.96 8.69
N VAL A 106 -3.65 -1.89 9.37
CA VAL A 106 -3.68 -1.72 10.82
C VAL A 106 -4.97 -1.00 11.22
N GLN A 107 -5.33 -1.07 12.50
CA GLN A 107 -6.49 -0.36 13.00
C GLN A 107 -6.30 1.16 12.90
N TYR A 108 -7.36 1.88 12.54
CA TYR A 108 -7.36 3.34 12.47
C TYR A 108 -8.45 3.94 13.36
N ARG A 109 -8.28 5.22 13.68
CA ARG A 109 -9.28 6.06 14.34
C ARG A 109 -9.49 7.32 13.52
N LEU A 110 -10.74 7.62 13.19
CA LEU A 110 -11.13 8.87 12.54
C LEU A 110 -11.75 9.81 13.58
N VAL A 111 -11.23 11.03 13.66
CA VAL A 111 -11.78 12.10 14.52
C VAL A 111 -12.03 13.32 13.64
N LEU A 112 -13.26 13.82 13.66
CA LEU A 112 -13.61 15.11 13.08
C LEU A 112 -13.51 16.16 14.17
N THR A 113 -12.69 17.17 13.94
CA THR A 113 -12.61 18.35 14.80
C THR A 113 -13.45 19.46 14.18
N PRO A 114 -14.34 20.14 14.93
CA PRO A 114 -15.03 21.32 14.43
C PRO A 114 -14.00 22.38 14.01
N GLU A 115 -14.30 23.13 12.94
CA GLU A 115 -13.51 24.31 12.58
C GLU A 115 -13.70 25.36 13.70
N ASN A 116 -12.60 25.80 14.31
CA ASN A 116 -12.58 26.87 15.31
C ASN A 116 -12.86 28.22 14.65
#